data_AF-A0A1L8PP56-F1
#
_entry.id   AF-A0A1L8PP56-F1
#
_cell.length_a   1.000
_cell.length_b   1.000
_cell.length_c   1.000
_cell.angle_alpha   90.00
_cell.angle_beta   90.00
_cell.angle_gamma   90.00
#
_symmetry.space_group_name_H-M   'P 1'
#
loop_
_entity.id
_entity.type
_entity.pdbx_description
1 polymer ?
#
loop_
_entity_poly.entity_id
_entity_poly.type
_entity_poly.pdbx_seq_one_letter_code
_entity_poly.pdbx_strand_id
1 'polypeptide(L)'
;MLKEPLLHIIPIEELMESSIASFQKEKTFSSDKFKKIPLWKKLLHERQLKKQLSNLLDELEPYVPEIRDHIESRSETSFPAQKEVKTLLVEFLQEMDKRKLLFDQPFLNYFISQGYMDVAEEFLFRARKEDTGLTDQEIFQALRNVWIMNSLQLYWDIPLQLTTPMYAYSMLYPYTDNLLDDPDINDRTKHEFNHRLAKVLSGETVVSNQITEKRIFSLVEQIKSHYPEVTHPEVSESIQLIHKAQVESLLQGKTEQLTEEEILTISFFKGGTSVLADAYLIKGNLTEKEMDFAFQYGAILQLLDDLQDKKEDEASHNQTLFSIKNTQESNDKEIRRLISYIFSVNIENASDNQNTTLMKEVISQCTLLMVMQAVGDSPEIVSRSLYKELESYSKVRLTFYNELQNKMKVFLEQ
;
A
#
# COMPACT_ATOMS: atom_id res chain seq x y z
N MET A 1 -8.12 39.37 11.08
CA MET A 1 -9.08 38.38 10.56
C MET A 1 -8.27 37.16 10.18
N LEU A 2 -8.21 36.16 11.06
CA LEU A 2 -7.68 34.85 10.70
C LEU A 2 -8.69 34.28 9.68
N LYS A 3 -8.27 34.10 8.43
CA LYS A 3 -9.05 33.32 7.48
C LYS A 3 -9.15 31.91 8.09
N GLU A 4 -10.36 31.41 8.29
CA GLU A 4 -10.53 29.97 8.43
C GLU A 4 -9.86 29.31 7.22
N PRO A 5 -8.99 28.32 7.40
CA PRO A 5 -8.40 27.61 6.27
C PRO A 5 -9.54 27.03 5.44
N LEU A 6 -9.48 27.22 4.12
CA LEU A 6 -10.44 26.68 3.17
C LEU A 6 -10.29 25.16 3.12
N LEU A 7 -10.83 24.46 4.12
CA LEU A 7 -10.92 22.99 4.21
C LEU A 7 -12.00 22.40 3.26
N HIS A 8 -12.22 23.04 2.11
CA HIS A 8 -13.34 22.73 1.23
C HIS A 8 -13.01 22.87 -0.27
N ILE A 9 -11.75 22.69 -0.68
CA ILE A 9 -11.41 22.71 -2.12
C ILE A 9 -11.55 21.30 -2.70
N ILE A 10 -11.10 20.29 -1.95
CA ILE A 10 -11.25 18.89 -2.32
C ILE A 10 -12.70 18.45 -2.03
N PRO A 11 -13.46 17.94 -3.03
CA PRO A 11 -14.85 17.53 -2.86
C PRO A 11 -14.96 16.16 -2.16
N ILE A 12 -14.46 16.08 -0.93
CA ILE A 12 -14.25 14.81 -0.22
C ILE A 12 -15.53 14.03 0.06
N GLU A 13 -16.62 14.74 0.34
CA GLU A 13 -17.94 14.13 0.56
C GLU A 13 -18.43 13.44 -0.72
N GLU A 14 -18.30 14.09 -1.88
CA GLU A 14 -18.70 13.53 -3.18
C GLU A 14 -17.82 12.33 -3.58
N LEU A 15 -16.50 12.41 -3.35
CA LEU A 15 -15.57 11.31 -3.60
C LEU A 15 -15.92 10.09 -2.73
N MET A 16 -16.25 10.30 -1.47
CA MET A 16 -16.61 9.25 -0.53
C MET A 16 -17.97 8.62 -0.87
N GLU A 17 -19.01 9.43 -1.06
CA GLU A 17 -20.36 8.95 -1.41
C GLU A 17 -20.36 8.16 -2.72
N SER A 18 -19.69 8.68 -3.76
CA SER A 18 -19.61 8.01 -5.06
C SER A 18 -18.86 6.68 -4.99
N SER A 19 -17.77 6.63 -4.22
CA SER A 19 -16.95 5.42 -4.03
C SER A 19 -17.69 4.36 -3.23
N ILE A 20 -18.33 4.72 -2.12
CA ILE A 20 -19.15 3.80 -1.31
C ILE A 20 -20.32 3.29 -2.14
N ALA A 21 -21.03 4.15 -2.86
CA ALA A 21 -22.12 3.74 -3.74
C ALA A 21 -21.63 2.80 -4.86
N SER A 22 -20.42 3.03 -5.40
CA SER A 22 -19.81 2.15 -6.41
C SER A 22 -19.45 0.77 -5.86
N PHE A 23 -18.96 0.71 -4.62
CA PHE A 23 -18.66 -0.53 -3.89
C PHE A 23 -19.93 -1.32 -3.52
N GLN A 24 -20.96 -0.63 -3.03
CA GLN A 24 -22.21 -1.24 -2.60
C GLN A 24 -23.07 -1.76 -3.76
N LYS A 25 -22.89 -1.23 -4.98
CA LYS A 25 -23.58 -1.74 -6.17
C LYS A 25 -23.32 -3.24 -6.31
N GLU A 26 -24.41 -4.02 -6.30
CA GLU A 26 -24.34 -5.46 -6.59
C GLU A 26 -23.90 -5.68 -8.03
N LYS A 27 -22.60 -5.86 -8.20
CA LYS A 27 -21.99 -6.30 -9.45
C LYS A 27 -21.81 -7.82 -9.34
N THR A 28 -22.27 -8.55 -10.34
CA THR A 28 -21.97 -9.98 -10.43
C THR A 28 -20.47 -10.14 -10.62
N PHE A 29 -19.83 -10.88 -9.70
CA PHE A 29 -18.44 -11.28 -9.85
C PHE A 29 -18.28 -11.97 -11.21
N SER A 30 -17.58 -11.31 -12.13
CA SER A 30 -17.43 -11.74 -13.51
C SER A 30 -16.37 -12.84 -13.63
N SER A 31 -16.64 -13.96 -12.94
CA SER A 31 -15.83 -15.18 -12.91
C SER A 31 -15.47 -15.69 -14.31
N ASP A 32 -16.31 -15.41 -15.31
CA ASP A 32 -16.12 -15.77 -16.72
C ASP A 32 -14.93 -15.07 -17.39
N LYS A 33 -14.46 -13.93 -16.84
CA LYS A 33 -13.29 -13.22 -17.37
C LYS A 33 -11.97 -13.93 -17.04
N PHE A 34 -11.97 -14.82 -16.05
CA PHE A 34 -10.75 -15.46 -15.57
C PHE A 34 -10.53 -16.84 -16.17
N LYS A 35 -9.32 -17.06 -16.68
CA LYS A 35 -8.93 -18.34 -17.22
C LYS A 35 -8.66 -19.34 -16.10
N LYS A 36 -9.45 -20.42 -16.06
CA LYS A 36 -9.22 -21.52 -15.11
C LYS A 36 -7.90 -22.23 -15.37
N ILE A 37 -7.19 -22.57 -14.29
CA ILE A 37 -5.88 -23.19 -14.31
C ILE A 37 -5.96 -24.59 -13.69
N PRO A 38 -5.60 -25.65 -14.42
CA PRO A 38 -5.66 -27.00 -13.89
C PRO A 38 -4.55 -27.23 -12.86
N LEU A 39 -4.81 -28.11 -11.88
CA LEU A 39 -3.90 -28.39 -10.77
C LEU A 39 -2.49 -28.80 -11.23
N TRP A 40 -2.37 -29.64 -12.27
CA TRP A 40 -1.07 -30.06 -12.78
C TRP A 40 -0.21 -28.89 -13.27
N LYS A 41 -0.84 -27.85 -13.83
CA LYS A 41 -0.15 -26.65 -14.30
C LYS A 41 0.29 -25.78 -13.12
N LYS A 42 -0.54 -25.69 -12.07
CA LYS A 42 -0.16 -25.02 -10.81
C LYS A 42 1.06 -25.67 -10.17
N LEU A 43 1.04 -26.99 -10.02
CA LEU A 43 2.16 -27.76 -9.48
C LEU A 43 3.44 -27.60 -10.33
N LEU A 44 3.30 -27.45 -11.65
CA LEU A 44 4.43 -27.14 -12.53
C LEU A 44 4.98 -25.73 -12.26
N HIS A 45 4.12 -24.71 -12.16
CA HIS A 45 4.54 -23.35 -11.84
C HIS A 45 5.22 -23.28 -10.47
N GLU A 46 4.66 -23.95 -9.45
CA GLU A 46 5.27 -24.02 -8.11
C GLU A 46 6.66 -24.65 -8.14
N ARG A 47 6.84 -25.74 -8.89
CA ARG A 47 8.17 -26.36 -9.07
C ARG A 47 9.15 -25.41 -9.76
N GLN A 48 8.69 -24.68 -10.77
CA GLN A 48 9.50 -23.71 -11.48
C GLN A 48 9.88 -22.54 -10.57
N LEU A 49 8.94 -21.96 -9.83
CA LEU A 49 9.19 -20.92 -8.84
C LEU A 49 10.16 -21.38 -7.75
N LYS A 50 9.95 -22.58 -7.17
CA LYS A 50 10.86 -23.15 -6.17
C LYS A 50 12.28 -23.29 -6.71
N LYS A 51 12.43 -23.74 -7.95
CA LYS A 51 13.74 -23.88 -8.63
C LYS A 51 14.39 -22.52 -8.87
N GLN A 52 13.67 -21.57 -9.45
CA GLN A 52 14.21 -20.23 -9.73
C GLN A 52 14.61 -19.52 -8.44
N LEU A 53 13.77 -19.60 -7.41
CA LEU A 53 14.10 -19.04 -6.11
C LEU A 53 15.33 -19.72 -5.51
N SER A 54 15.41 -21.06 -5.50
CA SER A 54 16.62 -21.74 -5.02
C SER A 54 17.89 -21.31 -5.76
N ASN A 55 17.85 -21.23 -7.09
CA ASN A 55 18.99 -20.76 -7.87
C ASN A 55 19.40 -19.33 -7.47
N LEU A 56 18.43 -18.42 -7.31
CA LEU A 56 18.68 -17.06 -6.85
C LEU A 56 19.36 -17.06 -5.48
N LEU A 57 18.85 -17.84 -4.52
CA LEU A 57 19.43 -17.91 -3.17
C LEU A 57 20.87 -18.47 -3.21
N ASP A 58 21.12 -19.51 -4.00
CA ASP A 58 22.45 -20.09 -4.19
C ASP A 58 23.45 -19.08 -4.81
N GLU A 59 22.97 -18.23 -5.74
CA GLU A 59 23.76 -17.17 -6.37
C GLU A 59 23.96 -15.94 -5.45
N LEU A 60 23.03 -15.70 -4.52
CA LEU A 60 23.12 -14.64 -3.51
C LEU A 60 24.00 -15.02 -2.32
N GLU A 61 24.14 -16.31 -2.01
CA GLU A 61 24.90 -16.85 -0.87
C GLU A 61 26.29 -16.19 -0.68
N PRO A 62 27.13 -16.00 -1.72
CA PRO A 62 28.44 -15.39 -1.57
C PRO A 62 28.40 -13.93 -1.10
N TYR A 63 27.28 -13.24 -1.34
CA TYR A 63 27.09 -11.83 -1.02
C TYR A 63 26.36 -11.64 0.31
N VAL A 64 25.81 -12.70 0.92
CA VAL A 64 25.07 -12.62 2.20
C VAL A 64 25.86 -11.91 3.30
N PRO A 65 27.17 -12.18 3.52
CA PRO A 65 27.95 -11.45 4.52
C PRO A 65 28.03 -9.94 4.24
N GLU A 66 28.24 -9.54 2.98
CA GLU A 66 28.29 -8.12 2.61
C GLU A 66 26.92 -7.45 2.74
N ILE A 67 25.85 -8.14 2.34
CA ILE A 67 24.47 -7.67 2.50
C ILE A 67 24.16 -7.47 3.98
N ARG A 68 24.51 -8.46 4.82
CA ARG A 68 24.30 -8.41 6.26
C ARG A 68 25.12 -7.32 6.91
N ASP A 69 26.42 -7.25 6.62
CA ASP A 69 27.30 -6.20 7.14
C ASP A 69 26.77 -4.82 6.72
N HIS A 70 26.28 -4.65 5.49
CA HIS A 70 25.68 -3.40 5.04
C HIS A 70 24.39 -3.05 5.79
N ILE A 71 23.54 -4.05 6.08
CA ILE A 71 22.31 -3.90 6.87
C ILE A 71 22.65 -3.57 8.34
N GLU A 72 23.51 -4.36 8.99
CA GLU A 72 23.89 -4.24 10.40
C GLU A 72 24.71 -2.98 10.68
N SER A 73 25.66 -2.63 9.81
CA SER A 73 26.48 -1.42 9.95
C SER A 73 25.70 -0.14 9.66
N ARG A 74 24.45 -0.25 9.17
CA ARG A 74 23.63 0.89 8.74
C ARG A 74 24.40 1.83 7.81
N SER A 75 25.25 1.26 6.95
CA SER A 75 26.19 2.02 6.13
C SER A 75 25.47 2.96 5.15
N GLU A 76 25.91 4.22 5.13
CA GLU A 76 25.43 5.26 4.21
C GLU A 76 26.05 5.15 2.80
N THR A 77 26.63 4.02 2.43
CA THR A 77 27.28 3.83 1.11
C THR A 77 26.90 2.51 0.50
N SER A 78 26.77 2.48 -0.83
CA SER A 78 26.61 1.24 -1.60
C SER A 78 27.66 0.22 -1.19
N PHE A 79 27.25 -1.03 -0.96
CA PHE A 79 28.22 -2.10 -0.74
C PHE A 79 28.80 -2.60 -2.08
N PRO A 80 30.04 -3.14 -2.10
CA PRO A 80 30.74 -3.48 -3.33
C PRO A 80 29.93 -4.36 -4.29
N ALA A 81 29.21 -5.35 -3.76
CA ALA A 81 28.39 -6.28 -4.53
C ALA A 81 26.94 -5.82 -4.82
N GLN A 82 26.57 -4.57 -4.52
CA GLN A 82 25.17 -4.13 -4.65
C GLN A 82 24.64 -4.24 -6.08
N LYS A 83 25.50 -3.95 -7.06
CA LYS A 83 25.14 -4.03 -8.48
C LYS A 83 24.90 -5.47 -8.93
N GLU A 84 25.75 -6.38 -8.47
CA GLU A 84 25.64 -7.82 -8.72
C GLU A 84 24.36 -8.38 -8.11
N VAL A 85 24.09 -8.09 -6.83
CA VAL A 85 22.85 -8.48 -6.14
C VAL A 85 21.62 -7.96 -6.88
N LYS A 86 21.62 -6.68 -7.27
CA LYS A 86 20.53 -6.07 -8.04
C LYS A 86 20.34 -6.77 -9.40
N THR A 87 21.43 -7.13 -10.07
CA THR A 87 21.38 -7.84 -11.35
C THR A 87 20.73 -9.22 -11.18
N LEU A 88 21.11 -9.98 -10.16
CA LEU A 88 20.54 -11.29 -9.85
C LEU A 88 19.03 -11.20 -9.55
N LEU A 89 18.62 -10.22 -8.74
CA LEU A 89 17.21 -9.97 -8.43
C LEU A 89 16.41 -9.60 -9.69
N VAL A 90 16.96 -8.74 -10.54
CA VAL A 90 16.35 -8.37 -11.83
C VAL A 90 16.19 -9.62 -12.68
N GLU A 91 17.25 -10.38 -12.94
CA GLU A 91 17.20 -11.60 -13.77
C GLU A 91 16.15 -12.61 -13.28
N PHE A 92 16.06 -12.80 -11.96
CA PHE A 92 15.01 -13.63 -11.35
C PHE A 92 13.59 -13.12 -11.67
N LEU A 93 13.34 -11.82 -11.47
CA LEU A 93 12.03 -11.21 -11.76
C LEU A 93 11.69 -11.32 -13.25
N GLN A 94 12.65 -11.05 -14.13
CA GLN A 94 12.46 -11.13 -15.58
C GLN A 94 12.12 -12.56 -16.03
N GLU A 95 12.81 -13.57 -15.48
CA GLU A 95 12.59 -14.96 -15.85
C GLU A 95 11.27 -15.51 -15.28
N MET A 96 10.88 -15.08 -14.07
CA MET A 96 9.57 -15.37 -13.49
C MET A 96 8.44 -14.79 -14.36
N ASP A 97 8.58 -13.53 -14.78
CA ASP A 97 7.59 -12.80 -15.57
C ASP A 97 7.44 -13.37 -16.99
N LYS A 98 8.57 -13.61 -17.66
CA LYS A 98 8.64 -14.24 -18.97
C LYS A 98 7.97 -15.61 -19.00
N ARG A 99 8.10 -16.38 -17.92
CA ARG A 99 7.47 -17.69 -17.75
C ARG A 99 6.00 -17.60 -17.32
N LYS A 100 5.48 -16.41 -17.01
CA LYS A 100 4.10 -16.18 -16.57
C LYS A 100 3.72 -17.01 -15.35
N LEU A 101 4.65 -17.09 -14.38
CA LEU A 101 4.51 -17.97 -13.22
C LEU A 101 3.51 -17.46 -12.19
N LEU A 102 3.31 -16.13 -12.13
CA LEU A 102 2.36 -15.47 -11.23
C LEU A 102 1.34 -14.59 -11.96
N PHE A 103 1.75 -13.95 -13.06
CA PHE A 103 0.90 -13.01 -13.82
C PHE A 103 0.56 -13.54 -15.21
N ASP A 104 -0.59 -13.12 -15.76
CA ASP A 104 -1.01 -13.52 -17.11
C ASP A 104 -0.30 -12.72 -18.20
N GLN A 105 0.01 -11.45 -17.91
CA GLN A 105 0.78 -10.59 -18.79
C GLN A 105 2.11 -10.23 -18.14
N PRO A 106 3.21 -10.25 -18.90
CA PRO A 106 4.49 -9.82 -18.39
C PRO A 106 4.51 -8.30 -18.29
N PHE A 107 4.74 -7.77 -17.09
CA PHE A 107 4.88 -6.33 -16.84
C PHE A 107 6.11 -5.99 -15.99
N LEU A 108 6.73 -6.93 -15.29
CA LEU A 108 7.85 -6.66 -14.39
C LEU A 108 9.04 -6.07 -15.15
N ASN A 109 9.30 -6.54 -16.38
CA ASN A 109 10.33 -5.96 -17.24
C ASN A 109 10.09 -4.48 -17.55
N TYR A 110 8.83 -4.10 -17.78
CA TYR A 110 8.47 -2.71 -18.01
C TYR A 110 8.79 -1.87 -16.77
N PHE A 111 8.35 -2.28 -15.58
CA PHE A 111 8.58 -1.57 -14.33
C PHE A 111 10.08 -1.41 -14.04
N ILE A 112 10.85 -2.50 -14.20
CA ILE A 112 12.32 -2.47 -14.03
C ILE A 112 12.93 -1.46 -15.01
N SER A 113 12.52 -1.47 -16.28
CA SER A 113 13.05 -0.54 -17.29
C SER A 113 12.70 0.93 -17.04
N GLN A 114 11.64 1.21 -16.28
CA GLN A 114 11.25 2.56 -15.89
C GLN A 114 12.00 3.07 -14.64
N GLY A 115 12.83 2.24 -13.99
CA GLY A 115 13.60 2.64 -12.81
C GLY A 115 12.90 2.38 -11.47
N TYR A 116 11.94 1.46 -11.42
CA TYR A 116 11.18 1.17 -10.19
C TYR A 116 12.08 0.72 -9.02
N MET A 117 13.13 -0.05 -9.32
CA MET A 117 14.13 -0.47 -8.33
C MET A 117 15.06 0.68 -7.93
N ASP A 118 15.30 1.64 -8.82
CA ASP A 118 16.19 2.78 -8.55
C ASP A 118 15.57 3.73 -7.54
N VAL A 119 14.26 4.02 -7.67
CA VAL A 119 13.52 4.84 -6.70
C VAL A 119 13.48 4.19 -5.33
N ALA A 120 13.30 2.86 -5.26
CA ALA A 120 13.32 2.14 -3.99
C ALA A 120 14.70 2.21 -3.33
N GLU A 121 15.77 2.03 -4.10
CA GLU A 121 17.14 2.16 -3.62
C GLU A 121 17.45 3.57 -3.10
N GLU A 122 17.05 4.61 -3.85
CA GLU A 122 17.19 6.01 -3.44
C GLU A 122 16.46 6.28 -2.12
N PHE A 123 15.24 5.75 -1.97
CA PHE A 123 14.45 5.90 -0.75
C PHE A 123 15.14 5.24 0.46
N LEU A 124 15.54 3.98 0.32
CA LEU A 124 16.21 3.23 1.39
C LEU A 124 17.50 3.92 1.82
N PHE A 125 18.30 4.37 0.85
CA PHE A 125 19.53 5.10 1.10
C PHE A 125 19.27 6.40 1.87
N ARG A 126 18.30 7.20 1.41
CA ARG A 126 17.96 8.48 2.03
C ARG A 126 17.41 8.29 3.44
N ALA A 127 16.53 7.31 3.65
CA ALA A 127 15.95 7.01 4.96
C ALA A 127 17.02 6.66 5.99
N ARG A 128 17.94 5.74 5.64
CA ARG A 128 19.05 5.33 6.53
C ARG A 128 20.01 6.46 6.86
N LYS A 129 20.29 7.32 5.87
CA LYS A 129 21.16 8.48 6.05
C LYS A 129 20.54 9.54 6.97
N GLU A 130 19.24 9.78 6.86
CA GLU A 130 18.58 10.81 7.63
C GLU A 130 18.23 10.37 9.06
N ASP A 131 17.97 9.08 9.29
CA ASP A 131 17.69 8.54 10.61
C ASP A 131 18.22 7.11 10.77
N THR A 132 19.42 7.00 11.35
CA THR A 132 20.03 5.71 11.64
C THR A 132 19.31 4.97 12.75
N GLY A 133 18.33 5.55 13.45
CA GLY A 133 17.60 4.90 14.55
C GLY A 133 16.54 3.90 14.07
N LEU A 134 16.00 4.12 12.87
CA LEU A 134 14.93 3.29 12.30
C LEU A 134 15.40 1.87 11.98
N THR A 135 14.50 0.93 12.17
CA THR A 135 14.62 -0.47 11.77
C THR A 135 14.32 -0.63 10.28
N ASP A 136 14.83 -1.71 9.67
CA ASP A 136 14.52 -2.00 8.27
C ASP A 136 13.04 -2.26 8.04
N GLN A 137 12.33 -2.80 9.05
CA GLN A 137 10.89 -3.02 8.96
C GLN A 137 10.12 -1.71 8.86
N GLU A 138 10.47 -0.71 9.67
CA GLU A 138 9.86 0.63 9.62
C GLU A 138 10.15 1.33 8.29
N ILE A 139 11.39 1.27 7.80
CA ILE A 139 11.75 1.85 6.50
C ILE A 139 11.01 1.13 5.36
N PHE A 140 10.90 -0.20 5.42
CA PHE A 140 10.18 -0.98 4.41
C PHE A 140 8.68 -0.69 4.42
N GLN A 141 8.08 -0.45 5.60
CA GLN A 141 6.69 -0.01 5.72
C GLN A 141 6.50 1.33 5.00
N ALA A 142 7.39 2.31 5.22
CA ALA A 142 7.36 3.58 4.50
C ALA A 142 7.56 3.43 2.98
N LEU A 143 8.43 2.51 2.56
CA LEU A 143 8.68 2.21 1.15
C LEU A 143 7.42 1.70 0.42
N ARG A 144 6.51 1.00 1.11
CA ARG A 144 5.24 0.56 0.51
C ARG A 144 4.43 1.74 -0.05
N ASN A 145 4.43 2.88 0.64
CA ASN A 145 3.75 4.08 0.17
C ASN A 145 4.39 4.65 -1.12
N VAL A 146 5.71 4.63 -1.19
CA VAL A 146 6.46 5.04 -2.40
C VAL A 146 6.12 4.15 -3.60
N TRP A 147 5.87 2.86 -3.39
CA TRP A 147 5.43 1.96 -4.47
C TRP A 147 4.04 2.31 -5.01
N ILE A 148 3.12 2.76 -4.15
CA ILE A 148 1.82 3.27 -4.60
C ILE A 148 2.03 4.54 -5.42
N MET A 149 2.86 5.47 -4.94
CA MET A 149 3.18 6.69 -5.69
C MET A 149 3.86 6.41 -7.04
N ASN A 150 4.77 5.43 -7.11
CA ASN A 150 5.38 5.00 -8.37
C ASN A 150 4.35 4.40 -9.33
N SER A 151 3.40 3.64 -8.81
CA SER A 151 2.30 3.09 -9.62
C SER A 151 1.42 4.21 -10.19
N LEU A 152 1.15 5.26 -9.41
CA LEU A 152 0.43 6.45 -9.88
C LEU A 152 1.23 7.25 -10.92
N GLN A 153 2.54 7.41 -10.73
CA GLN A 153 3.42 8.05 -11.72
C GLN A 153 3.32 7.31 -13.06
N LEU A 154 3.48 5.98 -13.08
CA LEU A 154 3.33 5.19 -14.31
C LEU A 154 1.91 5.26 -14.90
N TYR A 155 0.88 5.28 -14.05
CA TYR A 155 -0.52 5.38 -14.48
C TYR A 155 -0.81 6.68 -15.25
N TRP A 156 -0.13 7.78 -14.87
CA TRP A 156 -0.22 9.09 -15.52
C TRP A 156 0.89 9.40 -16.51
N ASP A 157 1.72 8.42 -16.87
CA ASP A 157 2.86 8.60 -17.78
C ASP A 157 3.88 9.65 -17.29
N ILE A 158 4.04 9.73 -15.96
CA ILE A 158 5.04 10.55 -15.28
C ILE A 158 6.29 9.69 -15.05
N PRO A 159 7.50 10.16 -15.41
CA PRO A 159 8.74 9.45 -15.14
C PRO A 159 8.90 9.15 -13.66
N LEU A 160 9.35 7.94 -13.33
CA LEU A 160 9.59 7.56 -11.93
C LEU A 160 10.70 8.42 -11.33
N GLN A 161 10.36 9.13 -10.26
CA GLN A 161 11.32 9.91 -9.47
C GLN A 161 10.93 9.87 -7.99
N LEU A 162 11.93 9.84 -7.09
CA LEU A 162 11.70 10.13 -5.68
C LEU A 162 11.77 11.64 -5.43
N THR A 163 10.62 12.31 -5.38
CA THR A 163 10.59 13.74 -5.03
C THR A 163 10.70 13.94 -3.51
N THR A 164 11.12 15.13 -3.08
CA THR A 164 11.18 15.48 -1.65
C THR A 164 9.82 15.31 -0.94
N PRO A 165 8.68 15.75 -1.49
CA PRO A 165 7.37 15.53 -0.87
C PRO A 165 7.00 14.04 -0.75
N MET A 166 7.28 13.24 -1.78
CA MET A 166 7.02 11.80 -1.76
C MET A 166 7.79 11.10 -0.64
N TYR A 167 9.09 11.40 -0.53
CA TYR A 167 9.94 10.91 0.54
C TYR A 167 9.43 11.39 1.91
N ALA A 168 9.21 12.69 2.06
CA ALA A 168 8.88 13.30 3.34
C ALA A 168 7.56 12.76 3.89
N TYR A 169 6.54 12.63 3.04
CA TYR A 169 5.24 12.06 3.40
C TYR A 169 5.33 10.57 3.75
N SER A 170 6.00 9.77 2.93
CA SER A 170 6.19 8.34 3.20
C SER A 170 6.93 8.10 4.52
N MET A 171 7.89 8.97 4.85
CA MET A 171 8.61 8.92 6.12
C MET A 171 7.79 9.39 7.33
N LEU A 172 6.58 9.93 7.19
CA LEU A 172 5.73 10.23 8.34
C LEU A 172 5.26 8.96 9.04
N TYR A 173 4.91 7.91 8.28
CA TYR A 173 4.32 6.66 8.79
C TYR A 173 5.15 6.02 9.92
N PRO A 174 6.48 5.78 9.77
CA PRO A 174 7.28 5.26 10.87
C PRO A 174 7.24 6.06 12.16
N TYR A 175 7.01 7.37 12.09
CA TYR A 175 6.99 8.20 13.31
C TYR A 175 5.58 8.39 13.87
N THR A 176 4.57 8.46 13.00
CA THR A 176 3.17 8.62 13.41
C THR A 176 2.58 7.30 13.89
N ASP A 177 2.73 6.23 13.12
CA ASP A 177 2.07 4.95 13.37
C ASP A 177 2.65 4.31 14.62
N ASN A 178 3.98 4.30 14.76
CA ASN A 178 4.65 3.86 15.99
C ASN A 178 4.17 4.60 17.24
N LEU A 179 3.79 5.88 17.14
CA LEU A 179 3.26 6.63 18.29
C LEU A 179 1.79 6.29 18.55
N LEU A 180 1.00 6.15 17.49
CA LEU A 180 -0.44 5.93 17.56
C LEU A 180 -0.81 4.48 17.89
N ASP A 181 -0.01 3.52 17.46
CA ASP A 181 -0.25 2.08 17.63
C ASP A 181 0.41 1.51 18.88
N ASP A 182 1.33 2.24 19.52
CA ASP A 182 1.97 1.80 20.76
C ASP A 182 0.95 1.71 21.91
N PRO A 183 0.70 0.51 22.47
CA PRO A 183 -0.26 0.31 23.56
C PRO A 183 0.23 0.88 24.90
N ASP A 184 1.53 1.12 25.07
CA ASP A 184 2.11 1.70 26.27
C ASP A 184 1.95 3.23 26.31
N ILE A 185 1.63 3.86 25.17
CA ILE A 185 1.31 5.28 25.08
C ILE A 185 -0.18 5.50 25.36
N ASN A 186 -0.48 6.25 26.42
CA ASN A 186 -1.87 6.56 26.77
C ASN A 186 -2.57 7.49 25.77
N ASP A 187 -3.90 7.40 25.71
CA ASP A 187 -4.76 8.17 24.80
C ASP A 187 -4.57 9.68 24.90
N ARG A 188 -4.31 10.20 26.10
CA ARG A 188 -4.11 11.65 26.29
C ARG A 188 -2.86 12.12 25.54
N THR A 189 -1.76 11.36 25.61
CA THR A 189 -0.54 11.66 24.87
C THR A 189 -0.79 11.63 23.36
N LYS A 190 -1.50 10.59 22.86
CA LYS A 190 -1.89 10.48 21.45
C LYS A 190 -2.75 11.65 20.98
N HIS A 191 -3.74 12.05 21.78
CA HIS A 191 -4.59 13.21 21.51
C HIS A 191 -3.80 14.53 21.49
N GLU A 192 -2.93 14.75 22.47
CA GLU A 192 -2.12 15.96 22.54
C GLU A 192 -1.14 16.05 21.35
N PHE A 193 -0.55 14.92 20.94
CA PHE A 193 0.27 14.82 19.72
C PHE A 193 -0.55 15.15 18.46
N ASN A 194 -1.69 14.48 18.25
CA ASN A 194 -2.54 14.71 17.06
C ASN A 194 -3.04 16.15 16.97
N HIS A 195 -3.33 16.78 18.11
CA HIS A 195 -3.71 18.19 18.16
C HIS A 195 -2.54 19.11 17.78
N ARG A 196 -1.31 18.83 18.22
CA ARG A 196 -0.12 19.60 17.80
C ARG A 196 0.17 19.40 16.32
N LEU A 197 0.09 18.16 15.81
CA LEU A 197 0.30 17.87 14.40
C LEU A 197 -0.73 18.60 13.53
N ALA A 198 -2.02 18.57 13.91
CA ALA A 198 -3.07 19.31 13.20
C ALA A 198 -2.76 20.81 13.08
N LYS A 199 -2.22 21.44 14.13
CA LYS A 199 -1.78 22.84 14.11
C LYS A 199 -0.61 23.08 13.15
N VAL A 200 0.37 22.18 13.14
CA VAL A 200 1.49 22.28 12.20
C VAL A 200 0.99 22.13 10.76
N LEU A 201 0.07 21.20 10.51
CA LEU A 201 -0.56 20.99 9.21
C LEU A 201 -1.39 22.21 8.77
N SER A 202 -2.04 22.93 9.70
CA SER A 202 -2.76 24.19 9.41
C SER A 202 -1.85 25.42 9.27
N GLY A 203 -0.53 25.25 9.39
CA GLY A 203 0.45 26.33 9.18
C GLY A 203 0.85 27.08 10.45
N GLU A 204 0.39 26.65 11.62
CA GLU A 204 0.86 27.22 12.89
C GLU A 204 2.28 26.74 13.22
N THR A 205 3.11 27.66 13.73
CA THR A 205 4.43 27.30 14.27
C THR A 205 4.28 26.70 15.66
N VAL A 206 4.45 25.39 15.78
CA VAL A 206 4.45 24.66 17.05
C VAL A 206 5.87 24.26 17.41
N VAL A 207 6.30 24.54 18.65
CA VAL A 207 7.58 24.08 19.17
C VAL A 207 7.35 22.83 20.02
N SER A 208 8.05 21.75 19.67
CA SER A 208 8.14 20.56 20.50
C SER A 208 9.53 20.41 21.09
N ASN A 209 9.63 19.82 22.29
CA ASN A 209 10.90 19.38 22.87
C ASN A 209 11.23 17.91 22.54
N GLN A 210 10.28 17.16 21.98
CA GLN A 210 10.48 15.76 21.63
C GLN A 210 11.16 15.63 20.26
N ILE A 211 12.16 14.74 20.17
CA ILE A 211 12.96 14.54 18.95
C ILE A 211 12.08 14.05 17.80
N THR A 212 11.20 13.08 18.06
CA THR A 212 10.27 12.50 17.09
C THR A 212 9.31 13.55 16.53
N GLU A 213 8.69 14.39 17.37
CA GLU A 213 7.81 15.46 16.90
C GLU A 213 8.56 16.51 16.07
N LYS A 214 9.78 16.90 16.46
CA LYS A 214 10.61 17.81 15.65
C LYS A 214 10.89 17.22 14.27
N ARG A 215 11.13 15.91 14.19
CA ARG A 215 11.35 15.20 12.93
C ARG A 215 10.09 15.21 12.06
N ILE A 216 8.94 14.88 12.62
CA ILE A 216 7.63 14.95 11.94
C ILE A 216 7.38 16.36 11.40
N PHE A 217 7.57 17.40 12.22
CA PHE A 217 7.34 18.78 11.80
C PHE A 217 8.30 19.23 10.69
N SER A 218 9.55 18.75 10.73
CA SER A 218 10.53 18.98 9.65
C SER A 218 10.11 18.31 8.34
N LEU A 219 9.55 17.09 8.38
CA LEU A 219 9.02 16.40 7.19
C LEU A 219 7.81 17.15 6.61
N VAL A 220 6.89 17.61 7.45
CA VAL A 220 5.76 18.46 7.01
C VAL A 220 6.27 19.74 6.36
N GLU A 221 7.29 20.39 6.95
CA GLU A 221 7.87 21.61 6.40
C GLU A 221 8.54 21.38 5.05
N GLN A 222 9.17 20.23 4.82
CA GLN A 222 9.71 19.85 3.51
C GLN A 222 8.63 19.79 2.44
N ILE A 223 7.45 19.24 2.78
CA ILE A 223 6.32 19.18 1.86
C ILE A 223 5.81 20.60 1.56
N LYS A 224 5.58 21.42 2.60
CA LYS A 224 5.09 22.80 2.45
C LYS A 224 6.06 23.73 1.72
N SER A 225 7.36 23.52 1.90
CA SER A 225 8.40 24.25 1.18
C SER A 225 8.38 23.94 -0.31
N HIS A 226 8.07 22.70 -0.69
CA HIS A 226 7.95 22.29 -2.08
C HIS A 226 6.61 22.71 -2.70
N TYR A 227 5.52 22.62 -1.93
CA TYR A 227 4.16 23.01 -2.32
C TYR A 227 3.64 24.13 -1.41
N PRO A 228 3.98 25.40 -1.68
CA PRO A 228 3.52 26.52 -0.87
C PRO A 228 1.99 26.63 -0.91
N GLU A 229 1.37 26.73 0.27
CA GLU A 229 -0.10 26.76 0.46
C GLU A 229 -0.80 27.84 -0.37
N VAL A 230 -0.15 28.99 -0.61
CA VAL A 230 -0.69 30.07 -1.44
C VAL A 230 -0.92 29.63 -2.90
N THR A 231 -0.11 28.69 -3.39
CA THR A 231 -0.11 28.22 -4.78
C THR A 231 -0.65 26.82 -4.97
N HIS A 232 -0.62 26.00 -3.91
CA HIS A 232 -1.05 24.60 -3.91
C HIS A 232 -1.85 24.31 -2.62
N PRO A 233 -2.97 25.03 -2.38
CA PRO A 233 -3.75 24.84 -1.17
C PRO A 233 -4.32 23.41 -1.05
N GLU A 234 -4.63 22.76 -2.17
CA GLU A 234 -5.16 21.39 -2.22
C GLU A 234 -4.15 20.35 -1.71
N VAL A 235 -2.84 20.56 -1.91
CA VAL A 235 -1.80 19.68 -1.33
C VAL A 235 -1.80 19.78 0.20
N SER A 236 -1.98 20.98 0.74
CA SER A 236 -2.07 21.16 2.19
C SER A 236 -3.36 20.55 2.75
N GLU A 237 -4.47 20.75 2.04
CA GLU A 237 -5.77 20.16 2.38
C GLU A 237 -5.73 18.63 2.33
N SER A 238 -5.11 18.01 1.33
CA SER A 238 -5.05 16.55 1.21
C SER A 238 -4.32 15.90 2.39
N ILE A 239 -3.24 16.52 2.88
CA ILE A 239 -2.50 16.02 4.06
C ILE A 239 -3.31 16.23 5.34
N GLN A 240 -4.05 17.34 5.44
CA GLN A 240 -4.97 17.57 6.57
C GLN A 240 -6.12 16.55 6.58
N LEU A 241 -6.64 16.17 5.40
CA LEU A 241 -7.71 15.19 5.25
C LEU A 241 -7.27 13.78 5.68
N ILE A 242 -6.10 13.30 5.24
CA ILE A 242 -5.59 11.99 5.71
C ILE A 242 -5.27 12.01 7.20
N HIS A 243 -4.73 13.11 7.75
CA HIS A 243 -4.55 13.24 9.21
C HIS A 243 -5.89 13.15 9.95
N LYS A 244 -6.92 13.84 9.45
CA LYS A 244 -8.28 13.75 9.99
C LYS A 244 -8.81 12.31 9.92
N ALA A 245 -8.62 11.63 8.80
CA ALA A 245 -9.07 10.25 8.60
C ALA A 245 -8.33 9.26 9.53
N GLN A 246 -7.02 9.45 9.75
CA GLN A 246 -6.27 8.66 10.73
C GLN A 246 -6.82 8.84 12.15
N VAL A 247 -7.09 10.08 12.57
CA VAL A 247 -7.68 10.37 13.89
C VAL A 247 -9.07 9.74 14.03
N GLU A 248 -9.91 9.81 12.99
CA GLU A 248 -11.24 9.18 12.98
C GLU A 248 -11.16 7.65 13.01
N SER A 249 -10.14 7.06 12.38
CA SER A 249 -9.95 5.60 12.38
C SER A 249 -9.69 5.00 13.77
N LEU A 250 -9.24 5.81 14.74
CA LEU A 250 -9.12 5.39 16.14
C LEU A 250 -10.46 4.96 16.75
N LEU A 251 -11.60 5.37 16.17
CA LEU A 251 -12.92 4.91 16.59
C LEU A 251 -13.12 3.41 16.34
N GLN A 252 -12.46 2.83 15.33
CA GLN A 252 -12.56 1.40 15.01
C GLN A 252 -11.90 0.53 16.09
N GLY A 253 -10.93 1.05 16.85
CA GLY A 253 -10.31 0.35 17.98
C GLY A 253 -11.03 0.52 19.32
N LYS A 254 -12.17 1.23 19.35
CA LYS A 254 -12.92 1.46 20.60
C LYS A 254 -13.93 0.36 20.89
N THR A 255 -14.40 0.34 22.13
CA THR A 255 -15.39 -0.65 22.62
C THR A 255 -16.82 -0.33 22.17
N GLU A 256 -17.11 0.92 21.79
CA GLU A 256 -18.41 1.27 21.22
C GLU A 256 -18.62 0.58 19.88
N GLN A 257 -19.74 -0.12 19.75
CA GLN A 257 -20.07 -0.85 18.52
C GLN A 257 -20.40 0.13 17.38
N LEU A 258 -19.67 0.02 16.28
CA LEU A 258 -19.93 0.76 15.05
C LEU A 258 -20.91 -0.01 14.15
N THR A 259 -21.72 0.73 13.41
CA THR A 259 -22.51 0.18 12.31
C THR A 259 -21.61 -0.15 11.11
N GLU A 260 -22.07 -1.04 10.23
CA GLU A 260 -21.34 -1.37 9.00
C GLU A 260 -21.16 -0.15 8.08
N GLU A 261 -22.11 0.80 8.09
CA GLU A 261 -22.01 2.05 7.34
C GLU A 261 -20.92 2.98 7.90
N GLU A 262 -20.83 3.11 9.23
CA GLU A 262 -19.76 3.87 9.88
C GLU A 262 -18.39 3.25 9.61
N ILE A 263 -18.27 1.91 9.71
CA ILE A 263 -17.01 1.19 9.42
C ILE A 263 -16.60 1.42 7.97
N LEU A 264 -17.52 1.27 7.01
CA LEU A 264 -17.22 1.52 5.61
C LEU A 264 -16.83 2.98 5.37
N THR A 265 -17.51 3.93 6.00
CA THR A 265 -17.19 5.37 5.88
C THR A 265 -15.77 5.64 6.36
N ILE A 266 -15.40 5.12 7.53
CA ILE A 266 -14.06 5.29 8.10
C ILE A 266 -13.00 4.63 7.21
N SER A 267 -13.20 3.38 6.78
CA SER A 267 -12.24 2.68 5.91
C SER A 267 -12.08 3.40 4.56
N PHE A 268 -13.17 3.84 3.92
CA PHE A 268 -13.09 4.56 2.65
C PHE A 268 -12.43 5.93 2.83
N PHE A 269 -12.74 6.64 3.91
CA PHE A 269 -12.14 7.93 4.18
C PHE A 269 -10.64 7.81 4.42
N LYS A 270 -10.19 6.86 5.26
CA LYS A 270 -8.78 6.59 5.53
C LYS A 270 -8.02 6.16 4.27
N GLY A 271 -8.48 5.10 3.62
CA GLY A 271 -7.82 4.58 2.41
C GLY A 271 -7.81 5.60 1.28
N GLY A 272 -8.98 6.18 0.98
CA GLY A 272 -9.15 7.10 -0.13
C GLY A 272 -8.35 8.38 0.03
N THR A 273 -8.33 8.99 1.24
CA THR A 273 -7.49 10.17 1.47
C THR A 273 -6.00 9.87 1.46
N SER A 274 -5.57 8.67 1.84
CA SER A 274 -4.15 8.27 1.81
C SER A 274 -3.60 8.36 0.39
N VAL A 275 -4.27 7.70 -0.56
CA VAL A 275 -3.83 7.71 -1.98
C VAL A 275 -4.15 9.03 -2.67
N LEU A 276 -5.17 9.77 -2.21
CA LEU A 276 -5.41 11.13 -2.68
C LEU A 276 -4.26 12.07 -2.29
N ALA A 277 -3.73 11.97 -1.07
CA ALA A 277 -2.54 12.70 -0.65
C ALA A 277 -1.32 12.31 -1.50
N ASP A 278 -1.11 11.01 -1.75
CA ASP A 278 -0.06 10.54 -2.66
C ASP A 278 -0.15 11.19 -4.04
N ALA A 279 -1.35 11.21 -4.62
CA ALA A 279 -1.64 11.81 -5.91
C ALA A 279 -1.29 13.30 -5.96
N TYR A 280 -1.69 14.07 -4.96
CA TYR A 280 -1.36 15.49 -4.85
C TYR A 280 0.14 15.73 -4.68
N LEU A 281 0.85 14.86 -3.94
CA LEU A 281 2.29 15.00 -3.74
C LEU A 281 3.09 14.71 -5.03
N ILE A 282 2.53 13.91 -5.94
CA ILE A 282 3.12 13.65 -7.26
C ILE A 282 2.89 14.83 -8.22
N LYS A 283 1.66 15.36 -8.28
CA LYS A 283 1.24 16.27 -9.36
C LYS A 283 1.06 17.74 -8.95
N GLY A 284 0.94 18.02 -7.66
CA GLY A 284 0.57 19.32 -7.10
C GLY A 284 -0.89 19.73 -7.35
N ASN A 285 -1.48 19.35 -8.49
CA ASN A 285 -2.87 19.60 -8.85
C ASN A 285 -3.47 18.35 -9.52
N LEU A 286 -4.73 18.05 -9.23
CA LEU A 286 -5.46 16.90 -9.77
C LEU A 286 -6.72 17.34 -10.51
N THR A 287 -7.05 16.61 -11.56
CA THR A 287 -8.39 16.68 -12.17
C THR A 287 -9.39 15.85 -11.37
N GLU A 288 -10.69 16.10 -11.54
CA GLU A 288 -11.76 15.30 -10.90
C GLU A 288 -11.58 13.80 -11.12
N LYS A 289 -11.26 13.38 -12.35
CA LYS A 289 -11.03 11.97 -12.70
C LYS A 289 -9.82 11.36 -11.97
N GLU A 290 -8.79 12.17 -11.71
CA GLU A 290 -7.59 11.71 -11.02
C GLU A 290 -7.85 11.60 -9.52
N MET A 291 -8.62 12.54 -8.94
CA MET A 291 -9.11 12.44 -7.57
C MET A 291 -10.00 11.21 -7.39
N ASP A 292 -10.98 11.01 -8.28
CA ASP A 292 -11.88 9.84 -8.27
C ASP A 292 -11.10 8.54 -8.30
N PHE A 293 -10.12 8.41 -9.20
CA PHE A 293 -9.33 7.20 -9.32
C PHE A 293 -8.44 6.99 -8.10
N ALA A 294 -7.72 8.02 -7.66
CA ALA A 294 -6.83 7.94 -6.49
C ALA A 294 -7.62 7.54 -5.23
N PHE A 295 -8.77 8.19 -4.99
CA PHE A 295 -9.61 7.89 -3.84
C PHE A 295 -10.16 6.44 -3.89
N GLN A 296 -10.70 6.01 -5.04
CA GLN A 296 -11.19 4.64 -5.19
C GLN A 296 -10.09 3.60 -5.07
N TYR A 297 -8.88 3.90 -5.58
CA TYR A 297 -7.72 3.02 -5.45
C TYR A 297 -7.27 2.91 -4.00
N GLY A 298 -7.25 4.02 -3.25
CA GLY A 298 -6.99 4.01 -1.82
C GLY A 298 -8.02 3.22 -1.01
N ALA A 299 -9.30 3.35 -1.32
CA ALA A 299 -10.35 2.54 -0.70
C ALA A 299 -10.18 1.04 -0.98
N ILE A 300 -9.75 0.66 -2.19
CA ILE A 300 -9.41 -0.74 -2.52
C ILE A 300 -8.29 -1.24 -1.62
N LEU A 301 -7.20 -0.46 -1.47
CA LEU A 301 -6.05 -0.86 -0.66
C LEU A 301 -6.43 -1.01 0.81
N GLN A 302 -7.21 -0.08 1.38
CA GLN A 302 -7.67 -0.21 2.77
C GLN A 302 -8.53 -1.46 3.00
N LEU A 303 -9.44 -1.79 2.08
CA LEU A 303 -10.24 -3.01 2.20
C LEU A 303 -9.39 -4.29 2.02
N LEU A 304 -8.30 -4.22 1.26
CA LEU A 304 -7.36 -5.33 1.15
C LEU A 304 -6.58 -5.51 2.45
N ASP A 305 -6.09 -4.43 3.04
CA ASP A 305 -5.41 -4.46 4.34
C ASP A 305 -6.37 -5.03 5.42
N ASP A 306 -7.62 -4.53 5.49
CA ASP A 306 -8.66 -5.05 6.41
C ASP A 306 -8.91 -6.58 6.20
N LEU A 307 -8.78 -7.10 4.97
CA LEU A 307 -8.92 -8.53 4.67
C LEU A 307 -7.67 -9.32 5.09
N GLN A 308 -6.48 -8.80 4.84
CA GLN A 308 -5.20 -9.42 5.21
C GLN A 308 -5.07 -9.50 6.73
N ASP A 309 -5.49 -8.44 7.43
CA ASP A 309 -5.31 -8.27 8.87
C ASP A 309 -6.52 -8.74 9.69
N LYS A 310 -7.54 -9.33 9.06
CA LYS A 310 -8.79 -9.78 9.73
C LYS A 310 -8.55 -10.47 11.07
N LYS A 311 -7.59 -11.40 11.14
CA LYS A 311 -7.28 -12.15 12.38
C LYS A 311 -6.65 -11.26 13.46
N GLU A 312 -5.77 -10.36 13.05
CA GLU A 312 -5.08 -9.43 13.96
C GLU A 312 -6.07 -8.39 14.49
N ASP A 313 -6.97 -7.90 13.62
CA ASP A 313 -8.07 -7.03 13.99
C ASP A 313 -9.06 -7.68 14.96
N GLU A 314 -9.46 -8.94 14.70
CA GLU A 314 -10.30 -9.71 15.61
C GLU A 314 -9.65 -9.88 16.99
N ALA A 315 -8.34 -10.18 17.02
CA ALA A 315 -7.58 -10.34 18.25
C ALA A 315 -7.43 -9.02 19.02
N SER A 316 -7.32 -7.91 18.30
CA SER A 316 -7.21 -6.55 18.87
C SER A 316 -8.55 -5.88 19.13
N HIS A 317 -9.67 -6.53 18.79
CA HIS A 317 -11.02 -5.99 18.82
C HIS A 317 -11.23 -4.73 17.95
N ASN A 318 -10.42 -4.59 16.90
CA ASN A 318 -10.60 -3.55 15.88
C ASN A 318 -11.80 -3.90 15.00
N GLN A 319 -12.67 -2.91 14.74
CA GLN A 319 -13.89 -3.04 13.96
C GLN A 319 -13.67 -2.61 12.51
N THR A 320 -13.24 -3.55 11.67
CA THR A 320 -13.05 -3.40 10.21
C THR A 320 -14.14 -4.14 9.44
N LEU A 321 -14.26 -3.90 8.12
CA LEU A 321 -15.32 -4.53 7.32
C LEU A 321 -15.31 -6.05 7.45
N PHE A 322 -14.12 -6.64 7.54
CA PHE A 322 -13.94 -8.08 7.62
C PHE A 322 -13.95 -8.59 9.05
N SER A 323 -13.38 -7.90 10.03
CA SER A 323 -13.34 -8.39 11.43
C SER A 323 -14.72 -8.54 12.06
N ILE A 324 -15.70 -7.69 11.69
CA ILE A 324 -17.07 -7.79 12.20
C ILE A 324 -17.88 -8.98 11.62
N LYS A 325 -17.34 -9.65 10.59
CA LYS A 325 -18.03 -10.75 9.88
C LYS A 325 -17.69 -12.09 10.53
N ASN A 326 -18.70 -12.65 11.18
CA ASN A 326 -18.59 -13.88 11.97
C ASN A 326 -18.86 -15.18 11.19
N THR A 327 -19.28 -15.09 9.91
CA THR A 327 -19.57 -16.28 9.09
C THR A 327 -18.79 -16.28 7.80
N GLN A 328 -18.38 -17.46 7.34
CA GLN A 328 -17.74 -17.66 6.04
C GLN A 328 -18.59 -17.10 4.89
N GLU A 329 -19.91 -17.25 4.96
CA GLU A 329 -20.84 -16.74 3.92
C GLU A 329 -20.83 -15.21 3.84
N SER A 330 -20.74 -14.53 4.98
CA SER A 330 -20.64 -13.08 5.02
C SER A 330 -19.28 -12.57 4.51
N ASN A 331 -18.18 -13.24 4.86
CA ASN A 331 -16.85 -12.96 4.29
C ASN A 331 -16.83 -13.20 2.78
N ASP A 332 -17.42 -14.31 2.32
CA ASP A 332 -17.47 -14.64 0.90
C ASP A 332 -18.17 -13.54 0.09
N LYS A 333 -19.25 -12.98 0.64
CA LYS A 333 -19.99 -11.87 0.02
C LYS A 333 -19.12 -10.62 -0.10
N GLU A 334 -18.45 -10.21 0.98
CA GLU A 334 -17.62 -9.00 0.97
C GLU A 334 -16.36 -9.17 0.11
N ILE A 335 -15.73 -10.35 0.10
CA ILE A 335 -14.58 -10.63 -0.79
C ILE A 335 -15.00 -10.53 -2.25
N ARG A 336 -16.16 -11.10 -2.64
CA ARG A 336 -16.68 -10.96 -4.01
C ARG A 336 -17.00 -9.51 -4.36
N ARG A 337 -17.52 -8.75 -3.40
CA ARG A 337 -17.81 -7.32 -3.57
C ARG A 337 -16.50 -6.53 -3.77
N LEU A 338 -15.48 -6.78 -2.95
CA LEU A 338 -14.14 -6.19 -3.09
C LEU A 338 -13.54 -6.50 -4.46
N ILE A 339 -13.54 -7.77 -4.90
CA ILE A 339 -13.03 -8.12 -6.22
C ILE A 339 -13.84 -7.42 -7.33
N SER A 340 -15.17 -7.41 -7.22
CA SER A 340 -16.00 -6.73 -8.23
C SER A 340 -15.75 -5.22 -8.27
N TYR A 341 -15.46 -4.62 -7.12
CA TYR A 341 -15.10 -3.22 -6.99
C TYR A 341 -13.73 -2.94 -7.64
N ILE A 342 -12.70 -3.71 -7.30
CA ILE A 342 -11.36 -3.69 -7.94
C ILE A 342 -11.48 -3.65 -9.47
N PHE A 343 -12.18 -4.62 -10.05
CA PHE A 343 -12.28 -4.73 -11.50
C PHE A 343 -13.16 -3.63 -12.12
N SER A 344 -14.07 -3.03 -11.34
CA SER A 344 -14.92 -1.95 -11.84
C SER A 344 -14.23 -0.60 -11.85
N VAL A 345 -13.35 -0.32 -10.88
CA VAL A 345 -12.51 0.89 -10.84
C VAL A 345 -11.50 0.86 -11.98
N ASN A 346 -10.98 -0.33 -12.28
CA ASN A 346 -9.96 -0.55 -13.30
C ASN A 346 -10.53 -0.91 -14.69
N ILE A 347 -11.78 -0.55 -14.98
CA ILE A 347 -12.31 -0.67 -16.35
C ILE A 347 -11.59 0.31 -17.27
N GLU A 348 -11.19 -0.19 -18.44
CA GLU A 348 -10.62 0.64 -19.51
C GLU A 348 -11.67 1.63 -20.03
N ASN A 349 -11.28 2.90 -20.09
CA ASN A 349 -12.07 3.99 -20.64
C ASN A 349 -11.55 4.36 -22.03
N ALA A 350 -12.43 4.88 -22.89
CA ALA A 350 -12.06 5.34 -24.23
C ALA A 350 -11.01 6.46 -24.25
N SER A 351 -10.80 7.15 -23.13
CA SER A 351 -9.79 8.21 -22.97
C SER A 351 -8.46 7.70 -22.39
N ASP A 352 -8.36 6.44 -22.01
CA ASP A 352 -7.14 5.89 -21.43
C ASP A 352 -6.06 5.78 -22.50
N ASN A 353 -4.85 6.19 -22.14
CA ASN A 353 -3.68 5.93 -22.97
C ASN A 353 -3.14 4.50 -22.69
N GLN A 354 -2.18 4.05 -23.49
CA GLN A 354 -1.62 2.71 -23.37
C GLN A 354 -1.06 2.40 -21.96
N ASN A 355 -0.41 3.38 -21.32
CA ASN A 355 0.18 3.21 -19.99
C ASN A 355 -0.91 3.15 -18.91
N THR A 356 -1.94 3.99 -18.99
CA THR A 356 -3.10 3.94 -18.11
C THR A 356 -3.83 2.59 -18.21
N THR A 357 -4.08 2.10 -19.44
CA THR A 357 -4.68 0.77 -19.65
C THR A 357 -3.82 -0.34 -19.06
N LEU A 358 -2.50 -0.32 -19.29
CA LEU A 358 -1.56 -1.28 -18.71
C LEU A 358 -1.62 -1.24 -17.18
N MET A 359 -1.57 -0.05 -16.58
CA MET A 359 -1.57 0.08 -15.12
C MET A 359 -2.88 -0.38 -14.48
N LYS A 360 -4.04 -0.13 -15.11
CA LYS A 360 -5.32 -0.69 -14.65
C LYS A 360 -5.32 -2.22 -14.66
N GLU A 361 -4.75 -2.83 -15.69
CA GLU A 361 -4.60 -4.29 -15.76
C GLU A 361 -3.65 -4.80 -14.68
N VAL A 362 -2.51 -4.15 -14.47
CA VAL A 362 -1.53 -4.51 -13.44
C VAL A 362 -2.15 -4.39 -12.05
N ILE A 363 -2.80 -3.25 -11.72
CA ILE A 363 -3.46 -3.03 -10.43
C ILE A 363 -4.52 -4.12 -10.20
N SER A 364 -5.32 -4.46 -11.20
CA SER A 364 -6.33 -5.52 -11.10
C SER A 364 -5.72 -6.90 -10.82
N GLN A 365 -4.61 -7.24 -11.48
CA GLN A 365 -3.94 -8.52 -11.29
C GLN A 365 -3.25 -8.61 -9.93
N CYS A 366 -2.54 -7.55 -9.52
CA CYS A 366 -1.85 -7.48 -8.24
C CYS A 366 -2.82 -7.49 -7.05
N THR A 367 -3.90 -6.71 -7.11
CA THR A 367 -4.89 -6.69 -6.02
C THR A 367 -5.66 -8.01 -5.93
N LEU A 368 -5.98 -8.66 -7.05
CA LEU A 368 -6.55 -10.01 -7.03
C LEU A 368 -5.56 -11.04 -6.44
N LEU A 369 -4.27 -10.92 -6.72
CA LEU A 369 -3.22 -11.74 -6.13
C LEU A 369 -3.19 -11.58 -4.61
N MET A 370 -3.30 -10.33 -4.11
CA MET A 370 -3.37 -10.04 -2.67
C MET A 370 -4.60 -10.66 -2.01
N VAL A 371 -5.79 -10.58 -2.64
CA VAL A 371 -6.99 -11.28 -2.15
C VAL A 371 -6.75 -12.80 -2.06
N MET A 372 -6.17 -13.37 -3.11
CA MET A 372 -5.87 -14.81 -3.17
C MET A 372 -4.83 -15.23 -2.12
N GLN A 373 -3.85 -14.38 -1.84
CA GLN A 373 -2.88 -14.57 -0.78
C GLN A 373 -3.55 -14.54 0.59
N ALA A 374 -4.33 -13.49 0.90
CA ALA A 374 -5.04 -13.36 2.18
C ALA A 374 -5.92 -14.59 2.50
N VAL A 375 -6.66 -15.06 1.49
CA VAL A 375 -7.47 -16.29 1.59
C VAL A 375 -6.61 -17.54 1.73
N GLY A 376 -5.43 -17.58 1.10
CA GLY A 376 -4.48 -18.67 1.22
C GLY A 376 -3.83 -18.78 2.60
N ASP A 377 -3.60 -17.64 3.26
CA ASP A 377 -2.99 -17.54 4.59
C ASP A 377 -4.00 -17.89 5.69
N SER A 378 -5.29 -17.64 5.45
CA SER A 378 -6.38 -17.88 6.40
C SER A 378 -7.59 -18.58 5.76
N PRO A 379 -7.44 -19.83 5.27
CA PRO A 379 -8.49 -20.52 4.51
C PRO A 379 -9.78 -20.77 5.30
N GLU A 380 -9.73 -20.72 6.63
CA GLU A 380 -10.87 -20.89 7.53
C GLU A 380 -11.85 -19.71 7.52
N ILE A 381 -11.43 -18.52 7.06
CA ILE A 381 -12.29 -17.32 7.05
C ILE A 381 -13.33 -17.35 5.92
N VAL A 382 -13.11 -18.19 4.89
CA VAL A 382 -13.95 -18.31 3.69
C VAL A 382 -14.58 -19.69 3.56
N SER A 383 -15.63 -19.79 2.75
CA SER A 383 -16.19 -21.10 2.43
C SER A 383 -15.28 -21.90 1.52
N ARG A 384 -15.41 -23.23 1.57
CA ARG A 384 -14.74 -24.13 0.63
C ARG A 384 -15.11 -23.84 -0.84
N SER A 385 -16.30 -23.27 -1.08
CA SER A 385 -16.76 -22.91 -2.42
C SER A 385 -15.94 -21.75 -2.96
N LEU A 386 -15.84 -20.65 -2.21
CA LEU A 386 -15.06 -19.48 -2.62
C LEU A 386 -13.58 -19.80 -2.72
N TYR A 387 -13.00 -20.53 -1.74
CA TYR A 387 -11.60 -20.94 -1.79
C TYR A 387 -11.28 -21.65 -3.13
N LYS A 388 -12.11 -22.64 -3.51
CA LYS A 388 -11.90 -23.38 -4.77
C LYS A 388 -12.07 -22.51 -6.01
N GLU A 389 -13.00 -21.55 -5.97
CA GLU A 389 -13.24 -20.63 -7.07
C GLU A 389 -12.02 -19.72 -7.28
N LEU A 390 -11.54 -19.06 -6.22
CA LEU A 390 -10.33 -18.22 -6.27
C LEU A 390 -9.10 -19.02 -6.68
N GLU A 391 -8.90 -20.19 -6.06
CA GLU A 391 -7.80 -21.07 -6.42
C GLU A 391 -7.88 -21.47 -7.89
N SER A 392 -9.07 -21.64 -8.48
CA SER A 392 -9.23 -22.01 -9.89
C SER A 392 -8.62 -21.01 -10.87
N TYR A 393 -8.47 -19.73 -10.48
CA TYR A 393 -7.86 -18.68 -11.30
C TYR A 393 -6.37 -18.48 -10.99
N SER A 394 -5.95 -18.85 -9.78
CA SER A 394 -4.57 -18.72 -9.32
C SER A 394 -3.57 -19.55 -10.14
N LYS A 395 -2.39 -18.97 -10.43
CA LYS A 395 -1.28 -19.65 -11.12
C LYS A 395 -0.65 -20.76 -10.29
N VAL A 396 -0.79 -20.69 -8.97
CA VAL A 396 -0.26 -21.63 -7.98
C VAL A 396 -1.39 -22.02 -7.01
N ARG A 397 -1.20 -23.02 -6.16
CA ARG A 397 -2.14 -23.25 -5.04
C ARG A 397 -2.13 -22.05 -4.09
N LEU A 398 -3.25 -21.69 -3.48
CA LEU A 398 -3.29 -20.49 -2.61
C LEU A 398 -2.32 -20.64 -1.42
N THR A 399 -2.22 -21.84 -0.85
CA THR A 399 -1.26 -22.16 0.21
C THR A 399 0.20 -21.95 -0.19
N PHE A 400 0.51 -21.92 -1.49
CA PHE A 400 1.89 -21.74 -1.97
C PHE A 400 2.38 -20.30 -1.82
N TYR A 401 1.49 -19.30 -1.73
CA TYR A 401 1.91 -17.92 -1.50
C TYR A 401 2.67 -17.79 -0.17
N ASN A 402 2.14 -18.39 0.90
CA ASN A 402 2.79 -18.45 2.21
C ASN A 402 4.12 -19.22 2.17
N GLU A 403 4.17 -20.36 1.43
CA GLU A 403 5.42 -21.11 1.25
C GLU A 403 6.52 -20.25 0.62
N LEU A 404 6.16 -19.41 -0.36
CA LEU A 404 7.10 -18.52 -1.04
C LEU A 404 7.62 -17.42 -0.10
N GLN A 405 6.70 -16.76 0.63
CA GLN A 405 7.04 -15.69 1.56
C GLN A 405 7.94 -16.20 2.70
N ASN A 406 7.60 -17.33 3.31
CA ASN A 406 8.41 -17.92 4.39
C ASN A 406 9.81 -18.31 3.91
N LYS A 407 9.94 -18.82 2.68
CA LYS A 407 11.27 -19.18 2.15
C LYS A 407 12.17 -17.97 1.97
N MET A 408 11.64 -16.83 1.54
CA MET A 408 12.43 -15.59 1.46
C MET A 408 12.79 -15.06 2.85
N LYS A 409 11.84 -15.08 3.80
CA LYS A 409 12.06 -14.63 5.18
C LYS A 409 13.17 -15.45 5.86
N VAL A 410 13.10 -16.77 5.78
CA VAL A 410 14.10 -17.67 6.37
C VAL A 410 15.51 -17.45 5.79
N PHE A 411 15.64 -17.12 4.51
CA PHE A 411 16.94 -16.82 3.92
C PHE A 411 17.53 -15.49 4.43
N LEU A 412 16.70 -14.47 4.64
CA LEU A 412 17.13 -13.19 5.17
C LEU A 412 17.46 -13.24 6.67
N GLU A 413 16.90 -14.22 7.40
CA GLU A 413 17.17 -14.46 8.83
C GLU A 413 18.37 -15.40 9.09
N GLN A 414 18.85 -16.12 8.08
CA GLN A 414 20.06 -16.96 8.13
C GLN A 414 21.32 -16.12 8.00
#